data_AF-A0A432R7X4-F1
#
_entry.id   AF-A0A432R7X4-F1
#
_cell.length_a   1.000
_cell.length_b   1.000
_cell.length_c   1.000
_cell.angle_alpha   90.00
_cell.angle_beta   90.00
_cell.angle_gamma   90.00
#
_symmetry.space_group_name_H-M   'P 1'
#
loop_
_entity.id
_entity.type
_entity.pdbx_description
1 polymer ?
#
loop_
_entity_poly.entity_id
_entity_poly.type
_entity_poly.pdbx_seq_one_letter_code
_entity_poly.pdbx_strand_id
1 'polypeptide(L)'
;MRVLVRVYRHVEADLKQAVIDAFRIVEEESVGRDFFDVVEEYTERYKGTSGILLEIIGVEEKSKEEKYLYAYTTLKAPLIFPRPALLKRLWLIARSGKGELTLQRQLAVREKLYVHVGRVRVSSDGVWAVIVETDKGARLVKPRQG
;
A
#
# COMPACT_ATOMS: atom_id res chain seq x y z
N MET A 1 20.03 19.28 -1.04
CA MET A 1 19.32 18.01 -0.78
C MET A 1 17.91 18.19 -1.31
N ARG A 2 17.37 17.18 -1.97
CA ARG A 2 16.00 17.21 -2.49
C ARG A 2 15.13 16.30 -1.65
N VAL A 3 14.00 16.78 -1.19
CA VAL A 3 13.04 15.99 -0.41
C VAL A 3 11.85 15.67 -1.31
N LEU A 4 11.56 14.38 -1.48
CA LEU A 4 10.36 13.92 -2.16
C LEU A 4 9.28 13.68 -1.12
N VAL A 5 8.10 14.25 -1.34
CA VAL A 5 6.93 14.03 -0.51
C VAL A 5 5.85 13.36 -1.34
N ARG A 6 5.27 12.28 -0.81
CA ARG A 6 4.09 11.63 -1.37
C ARG A 6 3.02 11.48 -0.31
N VAL A 7 1.84 12.00 -0.62
CA VAL A 7 0.64 11.85 0.20
C VAL A 7 -0.27 10.84 -0.47
N TYR A 8 -0.59 9.81 0.29
CA TYR A 8 -1.42 8.70 -0.11
C TYR A 8 -2.74 8.76 0.64
N ARG A 9 -3.86 8.68 -0.09
CA ARG A 9 -5.21 8.58 0.47
C ARG A 9 -5.68 7.14 0.41
N HIS A 10 -6.12 6.61 1.55
CA HIS A 10 -6.71 5.29 1.68
C HIS A 10 -7.99 5.20 0.85
N VAL A 11 -8.13 4.08 0.18
CA VAL A 11 -9.31 3.71 -0.60
C VAL A 11 -9.60 2.22 -0.39
N GLU A 12 -10.87 1.85 -0.38
CA GLU A 12 -11.28 0.47 -0.53
C GLU A 12 -11.44 0.20 -2.03
N ALA A 13 -10.53 -0.58 -2.61
CA ALA A 13 -10.57 -0.91 -4.02
C ALA A 13 -11.32 -2.22 -4.24
N ASP A 14 -12.50 -2.14 -4.87
CA ASP A 14 -13.25 -3.32 -5.31
C ASP A 14 -12.66 -3.88 -6.61
N LEU A 15 -12.08 -5.06 -6.50
CA LEU A 15 -11.47 -5.83 -7.59
C LEU A 15 -12.31 -7.06 -7.92
N LYS A 16 -13.65 -6.92 -7.91
CA LYS A 16 -14.69 -7.93 -8.16
C LYS A 16 -14.91 -8.89 -7.00
N GLN A 17 -14.02 -9.87 -6.85
CA GLN A 17 -14.15 -10.93 -5.84
C GLN A 17 -13.33 -10.65 -4.58
N ALA A 18 -12.59 -9.55 -4.59
CA ALA A 18 -11.80 -9.09 -3.46
C ALA A 18 -11.90 -7.57 -3.34
N VAL A 19 -12.08 -7.09 -2.12
CA VAL A 19 -11.93 -5.68 -1.74
C VAL A 19 -10.63 -5.57 -0.96
N ILE A 20 -9.74 -4.68 -1.39
CA ILE A 20 -8.44 -4.46 -0.73
C ILE A 20 -8.35 -3.04 -0.21
N ASP A 21 -7.83 -2.89 1.01
CA ASP A 21 -7.38 -1.59 1.52
C ASP A 21 -6.10 -1.20 0.76
N ALA A 22 -6.23 -0.18 -0.07
CA ALA A 22 -5.15 0.36 -0.87
C ALA A 22 -5.04 1.86 -0.68
N PHE A 23 -4.11 2.47 -1.38
CA PHE A 23 -3.93 3.90 -1.40
C PHE A 23 -3.81 4.44 -2.83
N ARG A 24 -4.25 5.67 -3.04
CA ARG A 24 -3.94 6.46 -4.23
C ARG A 24 -3.05 7.63 -3.84
N ILE A 25 -2.10 7.98 -4.70
CA ILE A 25 -1.36 9.23 -4.54
C ILE A 25 -2.34 10.37 -4.84
N VAL A 26 -2.48 11.29 -3.88
CA VAL A 26 -3.27 12.51 -4.03
C VAL A 26 -2.39 13.75 -4.14
N GLU A 27 -1.15 13.65 -3.68
CA GLU A 27 -0.13 14.70 -3.78
C GLU A 27 1.23 14.04 -3.93
N GLU A 28 2.02 14.50 -4.89
CA GLU A 28 3.42 14.13 -5.05
C GLU A 28 4.19 15.38 -5.44
N GLU A 29 5.16 15.75 -4.61
CA GLU A 29 5.97 16.93 -4.86
C GLU A 29 7.42 16.73 -4.44
N SER A 30 8.25 17.68 -4.85
CA SER A 30 9.66 17.67 -4.56
C SER A 30 10.11 19.05 -4.14
N VAL A 31 10.66 19.16 -2.95
CA VAL A 31 11.08 20.43 -2.36
C VAL A 31 12.58 20.45 -2.10
N GLY A 32 13.19 21.62 -2.28
CA GLY A 32 14.59 21.88 -1.95
C GLY A 32 14.72 22.47 -0.55
N ARG A 33 14.29 21.74 0.48
CA ARG A 33 14.26 22.17 1.88
C ARG A 33 14.93 21.14 2.80
N ASP A 34 15.13 21.49 4.06
CA ASP A 34 15.60 20.54 5.06
C ASP A 34 14.60 19.40 5.27
N PHE A 35 15.10 18.19 5.51
CA PHE A 35 14.27 17.00 5.64
C PHE A 35 13.39 17.04 6.89
N PHE A 36 13.94 17.47 8.03
CA PHE A 36 13.21 17.45 9.31
C PHE A 36 12.13 18.52 9.35
N ASP A 37 12.38 19.70 8.78
CA ASP A 37 11.38 20.76 8.62
C ASP A 37 10.18 20.26 7.78
N VAL A 38 10.44 19.53 6.69
CA VAL A 38 9.40 18.96 5.84
C VAL A 38 8.62 17.87 6.59
N VAL A 39 9.31 17.02 7.38
CA VAL A 39 8.65 16.01 8.21
C VAL A 39 7.70 16.63 9.22
N GLU A 40 8.12 17.67 9.94
CA GLU A 40 7.30 18.36 10.94
C GLU A 40 6.07 19.01 10.29
N GLU A 41 6.29 19.78 9.22
CA GLU A 41 5.22 20.47 8.49
C GLU A 41 4.15 19.50 7.97
N TYR A 42 4.56 18.45 7.27
CA TYR A 42 3.63 17.49 6.66
C TYR A 42 2.94 16.63 7.72
N THR A 43 3.67 16.22 8.76
CA THR A 43 3.06 15.44 9.85
C THR A 43 1.98 16.28 10.53
N GLU A 44 2.24 17.53 10.90
CA GLU A 44 1.25 18.38 11.58
C GLU A 44 0.06 18.70 10.67
N ARG A 45 0.30 18.94 9.36
CA ARG A 45 -0.74 19.16 8.36
C ARG A 45 -1.75 18.01 8.28
N TYR A 46 -1.29 16.75 8.35
CA TYR A 46 -2.15 15.56 8.17
C TYR A 46 -2.43 14.76 9.45
N LYS A 47 -1.96 15.21 10.61
CA LYS A 47 -2.10 14.53 11.92
C LYS A 47 -3.55 14.18 12.29
N GLY A 48 -4.50 15.04 11.90
CA GLY A 48 -5.93 14.84 12.12
C GLY A 48 -6.66 14.17 10.94
N THR A 49 -5.98 13.88 9.84
CA THR A 49 -6.61 13.41 8.61
C THR A 49 -6.66 11.89 8.58
N SER A 50 -7.87 11.32 8.68
CA SER A 50 -8.09 9.88 8.59
C SER A 50 -7.72 9.34 7.20
N GLY A 51 -7.15 8.13 7.17
CA GLY A 51 -6.84 7.44 5.92
C GLY A 51 -5.71 8.08 5.12
N ILE A 52 -4.72 8.69 5.77
CA ILE A 52 -3.53 9.22 5.11
C ILE A 52 -2.33 8.33 5.40
N LEU A 53 -1.50 8.15 4.39
CA LEU A 53 -0.13 7.66 4.50
C LEU A 53 0.78 8.73 3.88
N LEU A 54 1.78 9.17 4.63
CA LEU A 54 2.83 10.08 4.18
C LEU A 54 4.10 9.26 3.95
N GLU A 55 4.77 9.50 2.83
CA GLU A 55 6.12 9.05 2.55
C GLU A 55 6.98 10.27 2.24
N ILE A 56 8.01 10.50 3.05
CA ILE A 56 8.95 11.62 2.90
C ILE A 56 10.36 11.03 2.77
N ILE A 57 11.06 11.39 1.70
CA ILE A 57 12.35 10.81 1.33
C ILE A 57 13.36 11.93 1.10
N GLY A 58 14.44 11.93 1.88
CA GLY A 58 15.58 12.81 1.65
C GLY A 58 16.56 12.18 0.65
N VAL A 59 16.76 12.82 -0.49
CA VAL A 59 17.65 12.36 -1.57
C VAL A 59 18.84 13.31 -1.70
N GLU A 60 20.05 12.74 -1.64
CA GLU A 60 21.27 13.49 -1.89
C GLU A 60 21.41 13.82 -3.39
N GLU A 61 21.60 15.10 -3.73
CA GLU A 61 21.49 15.55 -5.12
C GLU A 61 22.59 15.01 -6.04
N LYS A 62 23.80 14.84 -5.51
CA LYS A 62 24.97 14.41 -6.29
C LYS A 62 24.91 12.92 -6.60
N SER A 63 24.67 12.10 -5.58
CA SER A 63 24.67 10.64 -5.66
C SER A 63 23.32 10.06 -6.09
N LYS A 64 22.24 10.84 -5.94
CA LYS A 64 20.84 10.38 -6.05
C LYS A 64 20.47 9.29 -5.04
N GLU A 65 21.27 9.12 -3.98
CA GLU A 65 21.00 8.16 -2.93
C GLU A 65 19.91 8.64 -1.97
N GLU A 66 19.01 7.74 -1.58
CA GLU A 66 18.10 7.95 -0.46
C GLU A 66 18.93 7.94 0.84
N LYS A 67 18.97 9.07 1.55
CA LYS A 67 19.65 9.20 2.85
C LYS A 67 18.70 9.06 4.02
N TYR A 68 17.47 9.56 3.86
CA TYR A 68 16.45 9.57 4.90
C TYR A 68 15.11 9.07 4.37
N LEU A 69 14.37 8.38 5.22
CA LEU A 69 13.01 7.93 4.96
C LEU A 69 12.18 8.14 6.21
N TYR A 70 11.03 8.78 6.05
CA TYR A 70 10.00 8.89 7.07
C TYR A 70 8.66 8.45 6.49
N ALA A 71 7.94 7.64 7.26
CA ALA A 71 6.61 7.19 6.90
C ALA A 71 5.66 7.38 8.08
N TYR A 72 4.50 7.96 7.81
CA TYR A 72 3.46 8.21 8.81
C TYR A 72 2.11 7.76 8.28
N THR A 73 1.33 7.00 9.04
CA THR A 73 0.00 6.56 8.64
C THR A 73 -1.00 6.74 9.77
N THR A 74 -2.22 7.17 9.41
CA THR A 74 -3.34 7.23 10.36
C THR A 74 -4.16 5.94 10.42
N LEU A 75 -3.83 4.95 9.58
CA LEU A 75 -4.49 3.64 9.60
C LEU A 75 -3.85 2.71 10.64
N LYS A 76 -4.69 2.08 11.46
CA LYS A 76 -4.29 0.99 12.36
C LYS A 76 -4.49 -0.37 11.68
N ALA A 77 -3.48 -0.90 11.01
CA ALA A 77 -3.56 -2.20 10.34
C ALA A 77 -2.19 -2.90 10.28
N PRO A 78 -2.14 -4.25 10.12
CA PRO A 78 -0.88 -4.96 9.92
C PRO A 78 -0.17 -4.45 8.66
N LEU A 79 1.15 -4.34 8.69
CA LEU A 79 1.95 -3.95 7.51
C LEU A 79 2.24 -5.18 6.64
N ILE A 80 1.98 -5.08 5.33
CA ILE A 80 2.38 -6.12 4.35
C ILE A 80 3.76 -5.79 3.76
N PHE A 81 4.01 -4.49 3.55
CA PHE A 81 5.23 -3.98 2.95
C PHE A 81 5.77 -2.81 3.76
N PRO A 82 7.10 -2.73 3.99
CA PRO A 82 7.72 -1.64 4.76
C PRO A 82 7.45 -0.24 4.19
N ARG A 83 7.27 -0.15 2.87
CA ARG A 83 6.93 1.07 2.13
C ARG A 83 5.72 0.80 1.22
N PRO A 84 4.89 1.81 0.88
CA PRO A 84 3.86 1.65 -0.13
C PRO A 84 4.44 1.02 -1.40
N ALA A 85 3.79 -0.04 -1.89
CA ALA A 85 4.22 -0.81 -3.05
C ALA A 85 3.13 -0.73 -4.13
N LEU A 86 3.52 -0.52 -5.39
CA LEU A 86 2.56 -0.44 -6.49
C LEU A 86 1.94 -1.82 -6.71
N LEU A 87 0.62 -1.90 -6.52
CA LEU A 87 -0.16 -3.10 -6.75
C LEU A 87 -0.19 -3.40 -8.25
N LYS A 88 0.36 -4.56 -8.62
CA LYS A 88 0.35 -5.04 -10.01
C LYS A 88 -0.83 -5.96 -10.24
N ARG A 89 -1.02 -6.95 -9.36
CA ARG A 89 -1.96 -8.07 -9.56
C ARG A 89 -2.44 -8.61 -8.21
N LEU A 90 -3.62 -9.22 -8.22
CA LEU A 90 -4.09 -10.09 -7.14
C LEU A 90 -4.37 -11.48 -7.69
N TRP A 91 -4.04 -12.51 -6.92
CA TRP A 91 -4.42 -13.88 -7.23
C TRP A 91 -5.27 -14.47 -6.11
N LEU A 92 -6.38 -15.11 -6.45
CA LEU A 92 -7.23 -15.80 -5.49
C LEU A 92 -6.78 -17.25 -5.31
N ILE A 93 -6.64 -17.68 -4.07
CA ILE A 93 -6.43 -19.08 -3.69
C ILE A 93 -7.70 -19.58 -3.05
N ALA A 94 -8.32 -20.59 -3.64
CA ALA A 94 -9.50 -21.24 -3.09
C ALA A 94 -9.13 -22.60 -2.51
N ARG A 95 -9.95 -23.08 -1.56
CA ARG A 95 -9.87 -24.45 -1.05
C ARG A 95 -10.84 -25.33 -1.85
N SER A 96 -10.34 -26.35 -2.53
CA SER A 96 -11.18 -27.35 -3.20
C SER A 96 -11.62 -28.42 -2.20
N GLY A 97 -12.71 -29.13 -2.49
CA GLY A 97 -13.43 -30.02 -1.57
C GLY A 97 -12.62 -31.08 -0.80
N LYS A 98 -11.37 -31.35 -1.17
CA LYS A 98 -10.44 -32.26 -0.45
C LYS A 98 -9.38 -31.54 0.39
N GLY A 99 -9.50 -30.23 0.61
CA GLY A 99 -8.55 -29.43 1.40
C GLY A 99 -7.34 -28.90 0.61
N GLU A 100 -7.22 -29.27 -0.67
CA GLU A 100 -6.19 -28.77 -1.58
C GLU A 100 -6.40 -27.27 -1.87
N LEU A 101 -5.30 -26.52 -1.91
CA LEU A 101 -5.32 -25.09 -2.21
C LEU A 101 -4.99 -24.90 -3.69
N THR A 102 -5.93 -24.32 -4.44
CA THR A 102 -5.77 -24.09 -5.88
C THR A 102 -5.73 -22.60 -6.17
N LEU A 103 -4.74 -22.19 -6.96
CA LEU A 103 -4.67 -20.84 -7.53
C LEU A 103 -5.73 -20.73 -8.63
N GLN A 104 -6.77 -19.93 -8.42
CA GLN A 104 -7.92 -19.92 -9.32
C GLN A 104 -7.86 -18.82 -10.37
N ARG A 105 -7.62 -17.57 -9.94
CA ARG A 105 -7.88 -16.42 -10.80
C ARG A 105 -6.98 -15.24 -10.47
N GLN A 106 -6.44 -14.63 -11.53
CA GLN A 106 -5.84 -13.32 -11.48
C GLN A 106 -6.92 -12.24 -11.62
N LEU A 107 -6.93 -11.28 -10.69
CA LEU A 107 -7.76 -10.07 -10.78
C LEU A 107 -6.90 -8.94 -11.36
N ALA A 108 -7.41 -8.32 -12.43
CA ALA A 108 -6.74 -7.22 -13.09
C ALA A 108 -6.92 -5.93 -12.31
N VAL A 109 -5.82 -5.20 -12.11
CA VAL A 109 -5.79 -3.89 -11.46
C VAL A 109 -5.64 -2.83 -12.55
N ARG A 110 -6.70 -2.05 -12.79
CA ARG A 110 -6.76 -1.09 -13.91
C ARG A 110 -6.25 0.30 -13.55
N GLU A 111 -6.10 0.57 -12.27
CA GLU A 111 -5.70 1.86 -11.72
C GLU A 111 -4.41 1.74 -10.91
N LYS A 112 -3.67 2.84 -10.76
CA LYS A 112 -2.45 2.85 -9.94
C LYS A 112 -2.83 2.87 -8.46
N LEU A 113 -2.79 1.69 -7.84
CA LEU A 113 -3.04 1.50 -6.41
C LEU A 113 -1.75 1.14 -5.69
N TYR A 114 -1.57 1.66 -4.48
CA TYR A 114 -0.43 1.35 -3.63
C TYR A 114 -0.90 0.58 -2.40
N VAL A 115 -0.18 -0.48 -2.04
CA VAL A 115 -0.46 -1.28 -0.86
C VAL A 115 0.65 -1.09 0.17
N HIS A 116 0.25 -0.84 1.40
CA HIS A 116 1.13 -0.75 2.56
C HIS A 116 0.58 -1.61 3.70
N VAL A 117 -0.74 -1.69 3.82
CA VAL A 117 -1.47 -2.36 4.90
C VAL A 117 -2.20 -3.65 4.48
N GLY A 118 -2.39 -4.50 5.47
CA GLY A 118 -2.74 -5.93 5.51
C GLY A 118 -4.11 -6.42 5.08
N ARG A 119 -5.01 -5.55 4.64
CA ARG A 119 -6.44 -5.87 4.73
C ARG A 119 -7.02 -6.21 3.37
N VAL A 120 -7.50 -7.43 3.27
CA VAL A 120 -8.25 -7.94 2.14
C VAL A 120 -9.54 -8.56 2.66
N ARG A 121 -10.66 -8.23 2.03
CA ARG A 121 -11.95 -8.89 2.16
C ARG A 121 -12.25 -9.60 0.85
N VAL A 122 -12.91 -10.75 0.91
CA VAL A 122 -13.29 -11.53 -0.28
C VAL A 122 -14.79 -11.71 -0.25
N SER A 123 -15.43 -11.57 -1.42
CA SER A 123 -16.90 -11.60 -1.53
C SER A 123 -17.44 -12.99 -1.86
N SER A 124 -16.58 -13.98 -2.13
CA SER A 124 -16.97 -15.36 -2.44
C SER A 124 -16.55 -16.34 -1.35
N ASP A 125 -17.51 -17.14 -0.88
CA ASP A 125 -17.24 -18.29 -0.03
C ASP A 125 -16.24 -19.25 -0.69
N GLY A 126 -15.28 -19.74 0.08
CA GLY A 126 -14.27 -20.70 -0.38
C GLY A 126 -12.91 -20.11 -0.78
N VAL A 127 -12.74 -18.78 -0.80
CA VAL A 127 -11.41 -18.17 -0.93
C VAL A 127 -10.66 -18.26 0.39
N TRP A 128 -9.53 -18.95 0.38
CA TRP A 128 -8.67 -19.19 1.54
C TRP A 128 -7.62 -18.09 1.74
N ALA A 129 -7.02 -17.62 0.65
CA ALA A 129 -6.03 -16.55 0.67
C ALA A 129 -5.99 -15.76 -0.64
N VAL A 130 -5.32 -14.62 -0.61
CA VAL A 130 -5.02 -13.80 -1.78
C VAL A 130 -3.51 -13.58 -1.86
N ILE A 131 -2.91 -13.77 -3.03
CA ILE A 131 -1.54 -13.32 -3.28
C ILE A 131 -1.61 -11.89 -3.79
N VAL A 132 -1.00 -10.97 -3.04
CA VAL A 132 -0.82 -9.58 -3.41
C VAL A 132 0.53 -9.44 -4.09
N GLU A 133 0.53 -9.18 -5.39
CA GLU A 133 1.75 -9.02 -6.20
C GLU A 133 1.99 -7.54 -6.49
N THR A 134 3.20 -7.08 -6.22
CA THR A 134 3.61 -5.68 -6.31
C THR A 134 4.92 -5.52 -7.08
N ASP A 135 5.35 -4.28 -7.27
CA ASP A 135 6.71 -3.96 -7.71
C ASP A 135 7.82 -4.37 -6.73
N LYS A 136 7.49 -4.58 -5.45
CA LYS A 136 8.43 -4.99 -4.39
C LYS A 136 8.37 -6.50 -4.06
N GLY A 137 7.62 -7.27 -4.84
CA GLY A 137 7.46 -8.72 -4.69
C GLY A 137 6.03 -9.13 -4.34
N ALA A 138 5.87 -10.38 -3.92
CA ALA A 138 4.57 -10.98 -3.64
C ALA A 138 4.41 -11.37 -2.16
N ARG A 139 3.18 -11.26 -1.65
CA ARG A 139 2.81 -11.64 -0.28
C ARG A 139 1.48 -12.36 -0.25
N LEU A 140 1.41 -13.47 0.50
CA LEU A 140 0.18 -14.18 0.78
C LEU A 140 -0.55 -13.48 1.93
N VAL A 141 -1.81 -13.10 1.70
CA VAL A 141 -2.66 -12.43 2.67
C VAL A 141 -3.92 -13.27 2.88
N LYS A 142 -4.24 -13.56 4.14
CA LYS A 142 -5.49 -14.24 4.49
C LYS A 142 -6.62 -13.21 4.62
N PRO A 143 -7.77 -13.40 3.95
CA PRO A 143 -8.92 -12.52 4.09
C PRO A 143 -9.36 -12.43 5.54
N ARG A 144 -9.84 -11.25 5.95
CA ARG A 144 -10.66 -11.16 7.15
C ARG A 144 -12.00 -11.84 6.83
N GLN A 145 -12.36 -12.86 7.60
CA GLN A 145 -13.73 -13.36 7.56
C GLN A 145 -14.64 -12.24 8.06
N GLY A 146 -15.66 -11.91 7.26
CA GLY A 146 -16.67 -10.91 7.57
C GLY A 146 -17.61 -11.38 8.67
#